data_AF-A0A1D3RP26-F1
#
_entry.id   AF-A0A1D3RP26-F1
#
_cell.length_a   1.000
_cell.length_b   1.000
_cell.length_c   1.000
_cell.angle_alpha   90.00
_cell.angle_beta   90.00
_cell.angle_gamma   90.00
#
_symmetry.space_group_name_H-M   'P 1'
#
loop_
_entity.id
_entity.type
_entity.pdbx_description
1 polymer ?
#
loop_
_entity_poly.entity_id
_entity_poly.type
_entity_poly.pdbx_seq_one_letter_code
_entity_poly.pdbx_strand_id
1 'polypeptide(L)' 'MISFKGTHFPKDVILYAVFFYVRYGVSYRDLEEIMEERGV' A
#
# COMPACT_ATOMS: atom_id res chain seq x y z
N MET A 1 2.34 -6.92 17.68
CA MET A 1 2.23 -7.27 16.25
C MET A 1 1.02 -6.53 15.68
N ILE A 2 1.18 -5.73 14.62
CA ILE A 2 0.07 -4.95 14.05
C ILE A 2 -0.96 -5.93 13.44
N SER A 3 -2.21 -5.79 13.86
CA SER A 3 -3.34 -6.63 13.44
C SER A 3 -4.16 -5.91 12.38
N PHE A 4 -4.25 -6.48 11.17
CA PHE A 4 -4.97 -5.92 10.02
C PHE A 4 -6.37 -6.58 9.82
N LYS A 5 -7.08 -6.85 10.92
CA LYS A 5 -8.41 -7.48 10.85
C LYS A 5 -9.42 -6.56 10.14
N GLY A 6 -10.23 -7.14 9.26
CA GLY A 6 -11.29 -6.43 8.54
C GLY A 6 -10.80 -5.52 7.42
N THR A 7 -9.57 -5.68 6.95
CA THR A 7 -9.02 -4.93 5.82
C THR A 7 -9.36 -5.63 4.50
N HIS A 8 -9.56 -4.83 3.44
CA HIS A 8 -9.86 -5.35 2.10
C HIS A 8 -8.64 -6.01 1.43
N PHE A 9 -7.44 -5.60 1.82
CA PHE A 9 -6.20 -6.03 1.21
C PHE A 9 -5.36 -6.88 2.18
N PRO A 10 -4.55 -7.81 1.65
CA PRO A 10 -3.56 -8.52 2.44
C PRO A 10 -2.60 -7.56 3.16
N LYS A 11 -2.08 -7.99 4.30
CA LYS A 11 -1.17 -7.20 5.14
C LYS A 11 0.07 -6.71 4.38
N ASP A 12 0.63 -7.56 3.55
CA ASP A 12 1.78 -7.31 2.70
C ASP A 12 1.54 -6.17 1.69
N VAL A 13 0.35 -6.13 1.08
CA VAL A 13 -0.08 -5.03 0.20
C VAL A 13 -0.15 -3.72 0.97
N ILE A 14 -0.79 -3.72 2.14
CA ILE A 14 -0.94 -2.52 2.98
C ILE A 14 0.42 -1.99 3.43
N LEU A 15 1.32 -2.89 3.87
CA LEU A 15 2.66 -2.49 4.28
C LEU A 15 3.48 -1.94 3.11
N TYR A 16 3.31 -2.51 1.93
CA TYR A 16 4.00 -2.03 0.73
C TYR A 16 3.51 -0.63 0.33
N ALA A 17 2.19 -0.39 0.34
CA ALA A 17 1.62 0.94 0.14
C ALA A 17 2.16 1.96 1.16
N VAL A 18 2.10 1.63 2.46
CA VAL A 18 2.60 2.51 3.53
C VAL A 18 4.09 2.79 3.39
N PHE A 19 4.89 1.78 2.99
CA PHE A 19 6.32 1.97 2.75
C PHE A 19 6.57 3.02 1.67
N PHE A 20 5.87 2.94 0.54
CA PHE A 20 6.04 3.92 -0.54
C PHE A 20 5.60 5.31 -0.13
N TYR A 21 4.43 5.41 0.50
CA TYR A 21 3.90 6.66 1.01
C TYR A 21 4.89 7.38 1.94
N VAL A 22 5.45 6.66 2.91
CA VAL A 22 6.36 7.23 3.91
C VAL A 22 7.77 7.45 3.35
N ARG A 23 8.30 6.51 2.56
CA ARG A 23 9.71 6.54 2.12
C ARG A 23 9.97 7.55 1.02
N TYR A 24 9.00 7.73 0.12
CA TYR A 24 9.14 8.52 -1.09
C TYR A 24 8.20 9.73 -1.13
N GLY A 25 7.28 9.88 -0.16
CA GLY A 25 6.35 11.01 -0.11
C GLY A 25 5.41 11.07 -1.32
N VAL A 26 5.11 9.90 -1.90
CA VAL A 26 4.28 9.79 -3.10
C VAL A 26 2.84 10.24 -2.82
N SER A 27 2.19 10.82 -3.81
CA SER A 27 0.76 11.12 -3.71
C SER A 27 -0.05 9.83 -3.74
N TYR A 28 -1.32 9.89 -3.32
CA TYR A 28 -2.21 8.74 -3.40
C TYR A 28 -2.39 8.23 -4.83
N ARG A 29 -2.34 9.13 -5.82
CA ARG A 29 -2.46 8.76 -7.23
C ARG A 29 -1.25 7.99 -7.73
N ASP A 30 -0.05 8.46 -7.41
CA ASP A 30 1.17 7.73 -7.77
C ASP A 30 1.18 6.36 -7.09
N LEU A 31 0.66 6.28 -5.86
CA LEU A 31 0.55 5.05 -5.12
C LEU A 31 -0.46 4.08 -5.75
N GLU A 32 -1.61 4.58 -6.22
CA GLU A 32 -2.60 3.82 -6.99
C GLU A 32 -1.99 3.28 -8.29
N GLU A 33 -1.29 4.11 -9.06
CA GLU A 33 -0.60 3.68 -10.29
C GLU A 33 0.46 2.59 -10.00
N ILE A 34 1.26 2.74 -8.93
CA ILE A 34 2.24 1.71 -8.50
C ILE A 34 1.56 0.40 -8.06
N MET A 35 0.36 0.47 -7.47
CA MET A 35 -0.41 -0.71 -7.06
C MET A 35 -1.03 -1.40 -8.28
N GLU A 36 -1.61 -0.64 -9.20
CA GLU A 36 -2.21 -1.16 -10.44
C GLU A 36 -1.16 -1.84 -11.33
N GLU A 37 0.03 -1.25 -11.49
CA GLU A 37 1.15 -1.86 -12.23
C GLU A 37 1.56 -3.23 -11.67
N ARG A 38 1.29 -3.47 -10.39
CA ARG A 38 1.59 -4.73 -9.69
C ARG A 38 0.41 -5.69 -9.64
N GLY A 39 -0.74 -5.31 -10.19
CA GLY A 39 -1.96 -6.10 -10.22
C GLY A 39 -2.67 -6.21 -8.86
N VAL A 40 -2.51 -5.19 -8.01
CA VAL A 40 -3.21 -5.06 -6.72
C VAL A 40 -4.57 -4.40 -6.91
#